data_AF-A0A0C3E600-F1
#
_entry.id   AF-A0A0C3E600-F1
#
_cell.length_a   1.000
_cell.length_b   1.000
_cell.length_c   1.000
_cell.angle_alpha   90.00
_cell.angle_beta   90.00
_cell.angle_gamma   90.00
#
_symmetry.space_group_name_H-M   'P 1'
#
loop_
_entity.id
_entity.type
_entity.pdbx_description
1 polymer ?
#
loop_
_entity_poly.entity_id
_entity_poly.type
_entity_poly.pdbx_seq_one_letter_code
_entity_poly.pdbx_strand_id
1 'polypeptide(L)'
;MFLTFRASSLYLRTSPQSNATVNFTLTAEPSDTTITTTVNSSIGVIMVIDIPANQTTTLGVTFIPGTSPSRFDVESVTLVVANASATSSYLPAPSLPSSSSPPVFTPSATSSPASNSSKKLTIVGATLGSILGVFIILVVGLVAALYRKRRQATKGSTSQMSLW
;
A
#
# COMPACT_ATOMS: atom_id res chain seq x y z
N MET A 1 -9.84 -8.27 0.35
CA MET A 1 -11.00 -7.68 1.06
C MET A 1 -12.19 -8.59 0.84
N PHE A 2 -13.05 -8.77 1.84
CA PHE A 2 -14.30 -9.52 1.71
C PHE A 2 -15.45 -8.70 2.31
N LEU A 3 -16.61 -8.69 1.65
CA LEU A 3 -17.82 -8.03 2.11
C LEU A 3 -19.02 -8.90 1.77
N THR A 4 -19.81 -9.26 2.78
CA THR A 4 -21.04 -10.04 2.60
C THR A 4 -22.25 -9.14 2.77
N PHE A 5 -23.19 -9.21 1.84
CA PHE A 5 -24.38 -8.35 1.82
C PHE A 5 -25.57 -9.01 1.11
N ARG A 6 -26.73 -8.37 1.22
CA ARG A 6 -27.91 -8.65 0.39
C ARG A 6 -28.31 -7.37 -0.32
N ALA A 7 -28.25 -7.36 -1.64
CA ALA A 7 -28.52 -6.19 -2.47
C ALA A 7 -28.98 -6.64 -3.86
N SER A 8 -29.70 -5.78 -4.58
CA SER A 8 -29.98 -5.94 -6.01
C SER A 8 -28.86 -5.35 -6.87
N SER A 9 -28.09 -4.40 -6.33
CA SER A 9 -26.99 -3.77 -7.06
C SER A 9 -25.86 -3.32 -6.12
N LEU A 10 -24.65 -3.36 -6.64
CA LEU A 10 -23.42 -2.93 -5.98
C LEU A 10 -22.73 -1.85 -6.83
N TYR A 11 -22.39 -0.74 -6.21
CA TYR A 11 -21.54 0.29 -6.78
C TYR A 11 -20.31 0.44 -5.88
N LEU A 12 -19.14 0.13 -6.42
CA LEU A 12 -17.87 0.34 -5.75
C LEU A 12 -17.11 1.44 -6.46
N ARG A 13 -16.89 2.54 -5.76
CA ARG A 13 -16.14 3.68 -6.27
C ARG A 13 -14.73 3.63 -5.73
N THR A 14 -13.76 3.65 -6.63
CA THR A 14 -12.34 3.70 -6.31
C THR A 14 -11.86 5.15 -6.25
N SER A 15 -10.86 5.40 -5.43
CA SER A 15 -10.20 6.70 -5.33
C SER A 15 -9.53 7.08 -6.65
N PRO A 16 -9.52 8.36 -7.07
CA PRO A 16 -8.81 8.82 -8.27
C PRO A 16 -7.31 8.52 -8.28
N GLN A 17 -6.73 8.22 -7.12
CA GLN A 17 -5.33 7.87 -6.97
C GLN A 17 -5.08 6.34 -7.03
N SER A 18 -6.12 5.53 -7.23
CA SER A 18 -6.01 4.08 -7.33
C SER A 18 -5.55 3.64 -8.72
N ASN A 19 -4.60 2.70 -8.77
CA ASN A 19 -3.93 2.27 -10.01
C ASN A 19 -3.55 0.77 -10.02
N ALA A 20 -4.29 -0.05 -9.26
CA ALA A 20 -4.02 -1.47 -9.09
C ALA A 20 -4.88 -2.34 -10.00
N THR A 21 -4.32 -3.46 -10.44
CA THR A 21 -5.12 -4.53 -11.03
C THR A 21 -5.65 -5.43 -9.92
N VAL A 22 -6.96 -5.65 -9.90
CA VAL A 22 -7.64 -6.43 -8.86
C VAL A 22 -8.60 -7.43 -9.50
N ASN A 23 -8.73 -8.60 -8.88
CA ASN A 23 -9.77 -9.57 -9.20
C ASN A 23 -10.96 -9.35 -8.27
N PHE A 24 -12.10 -9.05 -8.87
CA PHE A 24 -13.41 -8.96 -8.23
C PHE A 24 -14.15 -10.27 -8.43
N THR A 25 -14.59 -10.88 -7.34
CA THR A 25 -15.44 -12.07 -7.34
C THR A 25 -16.70 -11.76 -6.55
N LEU A 26 -17.87 -11.99 -7.13
CA LEU A 26 -19.13 -12.03 -6.40
C LEU A 26 -19.65 -13.46 -6.43
N THR A 27 -20.01 -13.99 -5.28
CA THR A 27 -20.65 -15.31 -5.16
C THR A 27 -21.96 -15.16 -4.39
N ALA A 28 -23.08 -15.55 -4.99
CA ALA A 28 -24.39 -15.53 -4.37
C ALA A 28 -24.79 -16.93 -3.89
N GLU A 29 -25.16 -17.05 -2.61
CA GLU A 29 -25.62 -18.28 -1.97
C GLU A 29 -27.11 -18.15 -1.61
N PRO A 30 -27.97 -19.15 -1.97
CA PRO A 30 -27.64 -20.54 -2.31
C PRO A 30 -27.60 -20.88 -3.81
N SER A 31 -27.62 -19.91 -4.73
CA SER A 31 -27.59 -20.24 -6.17
C SER A 31 -26.22 -20.67 -6.71
N ASP A 32 -25.16 -20.51 -5.90
CA ASP A 32 -23.75 -20.67 -6.28
C ASP A 32 -23.34 -19.85 -7.52
N THR A 33 -24.13 -18.82 -7.86
CA THR A 33 -23.84 -17.95 -9.00
C THR A 33 -22.58 -17.15 -8.68
N THR A 34 -21.52 -17.36 -9.45
CA THR A 34 -20.25 -16.67 -9.26
C THR A 34 -19.85 -15.88 -10.49
N ILE A 35 -19.52 -14.61 -10.29
CA ILE A 35 -18.98 -13.72 -11.32
C ILE A 35 -17.58 -13.33 -10.89
N THR A 36 -16.59 -13.56 -11.73
CA THR A 36 -15.21 -13.11 -11.49
C THR A 36 -14.72 -12.25 -12.65
N THR A 37 -14.15 -11.10 -12.35
CA THR A 37 -13.62 -10.16 -13.34
C THR A 37 -12.34 -9.48 -12.85
N THR A 38 -11.39 -9.32 -13.75
CA THR A 38 -10.16 -8.57 -13.50
C THR A 38 -10.35 -7.13 -13.95
N VAL A 39 -10.12 -6.17 -13.06
CA VAL A 39 -10.36 -4.75 -13.34
C VAL A 39 -9.16 -3.93 -12.91
N ASN A 40 -8.83 -2.90 -13.69
CA ASN A 40 -7.92 -1.85 -13.25
C ASN A 40 -8.69 -0.81 -12.43
N SER A 41 -8.26 -0.57 -11.20
CA SER A 41 -8.95 0.33 -10.27
C SER A 41 -8.91 1.81 -10.67
N SER A 42 -8.19 2.18 -11.74
CA SER A 42 -8.26 3.53 -12.33
C SER A 42 -9.58 3.83 -13.06
N ILE A 43 -10.45 2.82 -13.27
CA ILE A 43 -11.76 2.98 -13.94
C ILE A 43 -12.75 3.84 -13.13
N GLY A 44 -12.48 4.09 -11.85
CA GLY A 44 -13.25 4.96 -10.97
C GLY A 44 -14.50 4.30 -10.39
N VAL A 45 -15.34 3.63 -11.19
CA VAL A 45 -16.56 2.98 -10.68
C VAL A 45 -16.70 1.58 -11.26
N ILE A 46 -17.01 0.64 -10.38
CA ILE A 46 -17.33 -0.75 -10.71
C ILE A 46 -18.77 -0.98 -10.28
N MET A 47 -19.59 -1.46 -11.22
CA MET A 47 -21.00 -1.68 -11.01
C MET A 47 -21.34 -3.13 -11.26
N VAL A 48 -22.14 -3.70 -10.38
CA VAL A 48 -22.81 -4.99 -10.61
C VAL A 48 -24.30 -4.78 -10.43
N ILE A 49 -25.05 -5.08 -11.48
CA ILE A 49 -26.51 -5.03 -11.51
C ILE A 49 -27.07 -6.46 -11.47
N ASP A 50 -28.37 -6.56 -11.21
CA ASP A 50 -29.12 -7.82 -11.20
C ASP A 50 -28.54 -8.89 -10.24
N ILE A 51 -28.03 -8.46 -9.10
CA ILE A 51 -27.65 -9.36 -8.02
C ILE A 51 -28.94 -9.98 -7.44
N PRO A 52 -29.00 -11.30 -7.19
CA PRO A 52 -30.17 -11.93 -6.56
C PRO A 52 -30.46 -11.35 -5.16
N ALA A 53 -31.41 -10.43 -5.07
CA ALA A 53 -31.64 -9.62 -3.85
C ALA A 53 -32.11 -10.43 -2.63
N ASN A 54 -32.62 -11.64 -2.84
CA ASN A 54 -33.03 -12.58 -1.79
C ASN A 54 -31.90 -13.51 -1.32
N GLN A 55 -30.70 -13.40 -1.90
CA GLN A 55 -29.56 -14.25 -1.61
C GLN A 55 -28.46 -13.46 -0.91
N THR A 56 -27.69 -14.18 -0.10
CA THR A 56 -26.49 -13.62 0.52
C THR A 56 -25.38 -13.63 -0.54
N THR A 57 -24.86 -12.45 -0.86
CA THR A 57 -23.77 -12.31 -1.83
C THR A 57 -22.49 -11.91 -1.12
N THR A 58 -21.39 -12.60 -1.43
CA THR A 58 -20.06 -12.29 -0.92
C THR A 58 -19.24 -11.68 -2.05
N LEU A 59 -18.82 -10.43 -1.87
CA LEU A 59 -17.81 -9.76 -2.67
C LEU A 59 -16.43 -10.12 -2.12
N GLY A 60 -15.60 -10.74 -2.94
CA GLY A 60 -14.17 -10.88 -2.76
C GLY A 60 -13.42 -9.93 -3.68
N VAL A 61 -12.44 -9.21 -3.12
CA VAL A 61 -11.49 -8.40 -3.90
C VAL A 61 -10.09 -8.83 -3.56
N THR A 62 -9.34 -9.27 -4.57
CA THR A 62 -7.95 -9.70 -4.43
C THR A 62 -7.04 -8.84 -5.30
N PHE A 63 -5.92 -8.41 -4.73
CA PHE A 63 -4.93 -7.59 -5.42
C PHE A 63 -4.02 -8.47 -6.27
N ILE A 64 -3.81 -8.10 -7.53
CA ILE A 64 -2.88 -8.79 -8.42
C ILE A 64 -1.56 -8.00 -8.42
N PRO A 65 -0.46 -8.58 -7.88
CA PRO A 65 0.82 -7.90 -7.82
C PRO A 65 1.39 -7.66 -9.22
N GLY A 66 1.86 -6.44 -9.46
CA GLY A 66 2.56 -6.04 -10.68
C GLY A 66 4.04 -5.79 -10.44
N THR A 67 4.74 -5.36 -11.49
CA THR A 67 6.17 -5.01 -11.43
C THR A 67 6.43 -3.60 -10.89
N SER A 68 5.42 -2.73 -10.90
CA SER A 68 5.49 -1.37 -10.37
C SER A 68 4.62 -1.23 -9.12
N PRO A 69 4.98 -0.36 -8.15
CA PRO A 69 4.14 -0.07 -7.00
C PRO A 69 2.74 0.39 -7.44
N SER A 70 1.72 -0.28 -6.91
CA SER A 70 0.32 0.08 -7.16
C SER A 70 -0.49 0.00 -5.87
N ARG A 71 -1.64 0.69 -5.87
CA ARG A 71 -2.51 0.79 -4.71
C ARG A 71 -3.97 0.62 -5.10
N PHE A 72 -4.66 -0.20 -4.33
CA PHE A 72 -6.11 -0.30 -4.37
C PHE A 72 -6.69 0.54 -3.24
N ASP A 73 -7.49 1.54 -3.58
CA ASP A 73 -8.05 2.50 -2.64
C ASP A 73 -9.54 2.68 -2.95
N VAL A 74 -10.38 2.41 -1.95
CA VAL A 74 -11.85 2.40 -2.08
C VAL A 74 -12.38 3.68 -1.47
N GLU A 75 -13.01 4.51 -2.29
CA GLU A 75 -13.64 5.76 -1.85
C GLU A 75 -14.98 5.46 -1.18
N SER A 76 -15.82 4.65 -1.82
CA SER A 76 -17.12 4.27 -1.27
C SER A 76 -17.65 2.95 -1.81
N VAL A 77 -18.52 2.32 -1.02
CA VAL A 77 -19.32 1.17 -1.43
C VAL A 77 -20.78 1.52 -1.19
N THR A 78 -21.59 1.46 -2.23
CA THR A 78 -23.02 1.72 -2.18
C THR A 78 -23.77 0.47 -2.61
N LEU A 79 -24.68 0.04 -1.75
CA LEU A 79 -25.53 -1.13 -1.97
C LEU A 79 -26.96 -0.65 -2.18
N VAL A 80 -27.60 -1.09 -3.27
CA VAL A 80 -29.01 -0.85 -3.50
C VAL A 80 -29.77 -2.10 -3.08
N VAL A 81 -30.69 -1.96 -2.13
CA VAL A 81 -31.38 -3.08 -1.52
C VAL A 81 -32.86 -3.03 -1.87
N ALA A 82 -33.40 -4.13 -2.41
CA ALA A 82 -34.79 -4.21 -2.83
C ALA A 82 -35.78 -4.25 -1.66
N ASN A 83 -35.35 -4.65 -0.46
CA ASN A 83 -36.21 -4.74 0.73
C ASN A 83 -35.47 -4.24 1.99
N ALA A 84 -36.04 -3.25 2.68
CA ALA A 84 -35.41 -2.61 3.85
C ALA A 84 -35.21 -3.57 5.03
N SER A 85 -36.01 -4.64 5.14
CA SER A 85 -35.82 -5.66 6.17
C SER A 85 -34.61 -6.58 5.92
N ALA A 86 -33.98 -6.51 4.74
CA ALA A 86 -32.76 -7.27 4.46
C ALA A 86 -31.48 -6.62 5.01
N THR A 87 -31.49 -5.33 5.38
CA THR A 87 -30.31 -4.61 5.89
C THR A 87 -30.17 -4.61 7.41
N SER A 88 -31.24 -4.90 8.16
CA SER A 88 -31.23 -4.81 9.64
C SER A 88 -30.41 -5.88 10.35
N SER A 89 -30.04 -6.98 9.66
CA SER A 89 -29.33 -8.11 10.29
C SER A 89 -27.81 -8.11 10.07
N TYR A 90 -27.28 -7.30 9.15
CA TYR A 90 -25.89 -7.42 8.69
C TYR A 90 -25.00 -6.23 9.03
N LEU A 91 -25.60 -5.09 9.39
CA LEU A 91 -24.85 -3.99 9.96
C LEU A 91 -24.84 -4.18 11.49
N PRO A 92 -23.67 -4.04 12.16
CA PRO A 92 -23.66 -4.01 13.61
C PRO A 92 -24.65 -2.93 14.08
N ALA A 93 -25.50 -3.27 15.05
CA ALA A 93 -26.42 -2.29 15.61
C ALA A 93 -25.61 -1.06 16.03
N PRO A 94 -26.07 0.16 15.73
CA PRO A 94 -25.36 1.38 16.11
C PRO A 94 -25.27 1.42 17.63
N SER A 95 -24.14 1.01 18.19
CA SER A 95 -23.85 1.15 19.61
C SER A 95 -23.36 2.56 19.85
N LEU A 96 -23.94 3.22 20.85
CA LEU A 96 -23.41 4.47 21.36
C LEU A 96 -21.96 4.21 21.83
N PRO A 97 -20.99 5.07 21.50
CA PRO A 97 -19.63 4.91 21.99
C PRO A 97 -19.63 4.90 23.51
N SER A 98 -18.89 3.97 24.13
CA SER A 98 -18.73 3.91 25.58
C SER A 98 -18.27 5.27 26.10
N SER A 99 -19.05 5.86 27.01
CA SER A 99 -18.72 7.14 27.66
C SER A 99 -17.38 7.00 28.38
N SER A 100 -16.33 7.63 27.86
CA SER A 100 -15.03 7.73 28.51
C SER A 100 -15.09 8.77 29.63
N SER A 101 -14.88 8.36 30.87
CA SER A 101 -14.66 9.28 31.96
C SER A 101 -13.24 9.87 31.88
N PRO A 102 -13.05 11.17 32.18
CA PRO A 102 -11.73 11.78 32.17
C PRO A 102 -10.81 11.11 33.23
N PRO A 103 -9.49 11.03 32.97
CA PRO A 103 -8.55 10.41 33.89
C PRO A 103 -8.50 11.17 35.21
N VAL A 104 -8.61 10.44 36.32
CA VAL A 104 -8.39 10.97 37.67
C VAL A 104 -6.89 11.03 37.92
N PHE A 105 -6.34 12.23 37.99
CA PHE A 105 -4.94 12.45 38.37
C PHE A 105 -4.82 12.40 39.90
N THR A 106 -4.23 11.34 40.43
CA THR A 106 -3.74 11.30 41.80
C THR A 106 -2.31 11.87 41.85
N PRO A 107 -2.00 12.82 42.74
CA PRO A 107 -0.64 13.34 42.87
C PRO A 107 0.28 12.29 43.52
N SER A 108 1.35 11.90 42.82
CA SER A 108 2.36 10.97 43.33
C SER A 108 3.37 11.69 44.24
N ALA A 109 3.57 11.14 45.43
CA ALA A 109 4.66 11.51 46.32
C ALA A 109 6.03 11.12 45.74
N THR A 110 6.98 12.03 45.85
CA THR A 110 8.35 11.93 45.34
C THR A 110 9.18 10.91 46.13
N SER A 111 9.82 9.96 45.44
CA SER A 111 11.00 9.26 45.96
C SER A 111 11.99 8.91 44.85
N SER A 112 13.26 9.27 45.13
CA SER A 112 14.51 9.22 44.34
C SER A 112 14.89 7.88 43.67
N PRO A 113 15.90 7.89 42.77
CA PRO A 113 15.99 6.98 41.63
C PRO A 113 16.77 5.69 41.91
N ALA A 114 16.36 4.62 41.24
CA ALA A 114 17.15 3.39 41.12
C ALA A 114 17.17 2.91 39.67
N SER A 115 18.31 2.32 39.32
CA SER A 115 18.82 2.02 38.00
C SER A 115 18.16 0.81 37.31
N ASN A 116 18.48 0.74 36.02
CA ASN A 116 18.56 -0.45 35.15
C ASN A 116 17.41 -0.77 34.19
N SER A 117 17.87 -1.06 32.97
CA SER A 117 17.31 -2.01 32.01
C SER A 117 16.43 -1.45 30.87
N SER A 118 17.07 -1.39 29.71
CA SER A 118 16.56 -1.94 28.44
C SER A 118 15.41 -1.20 27.74
N LYS A 119 15.77 -0.19 26.94
CA LYS A 119 14.94 0.23 25.79
C LYS A 119 15.67 -0.10 24.50
N LYS A 120 15.30 -1.21 23.86
CA LYS A 120 15.55 -1.42 22.42
C LYS A 120 14.66 -0.44 21.66
N LEU A 121 15.22 0.69 21.25
CA LEU A 121 14.67 1.52 20.18
C LEU A 121 15.25 1.02 18.86
N THR A 122 14.43 0.35 18.06
CA THR A 122 14.80 0.00 16.68
C THR A 122 14.67 1.25 15.82
N ILE A 123 15.78 1.95 15.61
CA ILE A 123 15.88 3.09 14.69
C ILE A 123 16.17 2.53 13.30
N VAL A 124 15.10 2.23 12.54
CA VAL A 124 15.20 1.93 11.10
C VAL A 124 15.24 3.25 10.34
N GLY A 125 16.41 3.88 10.28
CA GLY A 125 16.60 5.16 9.57
C GLY A 125 17.94 5.33 8.87
N ALA A 126 18.88 4.37 9.00
CA ALA A 126 20.25 4.56 8.54
C ALA A 126 20.61 3.81 7.23
N THR A 127 19.79 2.87 6.77
CA THR A 127 20.19 1.93 5.70
C THR A 127 19.93 2.44 4.28
N LEU A 128 18.97 3.35 4.05
CA LEU A 128 18.70 3.90 2.72
C LEU A 128 19.69 4.99 2.28
N GLY A 129 20.33 5.69 3.22
CA GLY A 129 21.28 6.76 2.91
C GLY A 129 22.66 6.26 2.43
N SER A 130 23.14 5.12 2.94
CA SER A 130 24.51 4.67 2.63
C SER A 130 24.65 4.11 1.22
N ILE A 131 23.60 3.46 0.69
CA ILE A 131 23.63 2.85 -0.64
C ILE A 131 23.72 3.93 -1.73
N LEU A 132 22.99 5.04 -1.56
CA LEU A 132 23.06 6.17 -2.50
C LEU A 132 24.43 6.89 -2.43
N GLY A 133 24.97 7.06 -1.23
CA GLY A 133 26.27 7.73 -1.03
C GLY A 133 27.43 6.96 -1.67
N VAL A 134 27.49 5.64 -1.49
CA VAL A 134 28.55 4.80 -2.09
C VAL A 134 28.43 4.80 -3.62
N PHE A 135 27.22 4.75 -4.16
CA PHE A 135 27.01 4.73 -5.61
C PHE A 135 27.52 6.02 -6.29
N ILE A 136 27.27 7.18 -5.69
CA ILE A 136 27.75 8.48 -6.22
C ILE A 136 29.27 8.54 -6.21
N ILE A 137 29.92 8.12 -5.12
CA ILE A 137 31.39 8.12 -5.01
C ILE A 137 32.02 7.20 -6.06
N LEU A 138 31.42 6.02 -6.29
CA LEU A 138 31.92 5.03 -7.25
C LEU A 138 31.81 5.55 -8.69
N VAL A 139 30.69 6.17 -9.05
CA VAL A 139 30.48 6.75 -10.40
C VAL A 139 31.45 7.90 -10.66
N VAL A 140 31.61 8.83 -9.70
CA VAL A 140 32.55 9.95 -9.83
C VAL A 140 34.00 9.45 -9.93
N GLY A 141 34.38 8.47 -9.11
CA GLY A 141 35.70 7.84 -9.16
C GLY A 141 35.98 7.17 -10.51
N LEU A 142 35.02 6.43 -11.07
CA LEU A 142 35.15 5.77 -12.36
C LEU A 142 35.33 6.78 -13.50
N VAL A 143 34.52 7.85 -13.52
CA VAL A 143 34.62 8.91 -14.54
C VAL A 143 35.97 9.61 -14.46
N ALA A 144 36.44 9.95 -13.25
CA ALA A 144 37.75 10.57 -13.05
C ALA A 144 38.91 9.66 -13.50
N ALA A 145 38.83 8.36 -13.23
CA ALA A 145 39.83 7.38 -13.64
C ALA A 145 39.92 7.25 -15.16
N LEU A 146 38.77 7.16 -15.85
CA LEU A 146 38.72 7.11 -17.31
C LEU A 146 39.25 8.41 -17.93
N TYR A 147 38.96 9.56 -17.32
CA TYR A 147 39.44 10.85 -17.80
C TYR A 147 40.97 10.98 -17.64
N ARG A 148 41.54 10.47 -16.54
CA ARG A 148 43.00 10.41 -16.34
C ARG A 148 43.67 9.45 -17.33
N LYS A 149 43.09 8.26 -17.57
CA LYS A 149 43.63 7.28 -18.53
C LYS A 149 43.71 7.85 -19.95
N ARG A 150 42.72 8.66 -20.36
CA ARG A 150 42.74 9.34 -21.67
C ARG A 150 43.84 10.40 -21.77
N ARG A 151 44.18 11.10 -20.68
CA ARG A 151 45.24 12.12 -20.68
C ARG A 151 46.66 11.54 -20.62
N GLN A 152 46.82 10.31 -20.13
CA GLN A 152 48.12 9.65 -20.06
C GLN A 152 48.57 9.06 -21.42
N ALA A 153 47.66 8.90 -22.38
CA ALA A 153 47.99 8.47 -23.74
C ALA A 153 48.70 9.54 -24.59
N THR A 154 48.89 10.78 -24.08
CA THR A 154 49.45 11.90 -24.85
C THR A 154 50.79 12.42 -24.30
N LYS A 155 51.42 11.73 -23.34
CA LYS A 155 52.73 12.14 -22.77
C LYS A 155 53.79 11.03 -22.85
N GLY A 156 53.92 10.40 -24.01
CA GLY A 156 54.86 9.30 -24.19
C GLY A 156 55.38 9.15 -25.61
N SER A 157 55.90 10.22 -26.22
CA SER A 157 56.83 10.08 -27.36
C SER A 157 57.61 11.38 -27.59
N THR A 158 58.62 11.64 -26.75
CA THR A 158 59.65 12.63 -27.05
C THR A 158 60.95 12.19 -26.39
N SER A 159 61.71 11.34 -27.09
CA SER A 159 63.12 11.02 -26.89
C SER A 159 63.44 9.99 -27.97
N GLN A 160 64.46 10.06 -28.80
CA GLN A 160 65.64 10.89 -28.91
C GLN A 160 66.19 10.49 -30.29
N MET A 161 66.40 11.43 -31.21
CA MET A 161 67.02 11.14 -32.51
C MET A 161 68.35 11.90 -32.53
N SER A 162 69.40 11.23 -32.05
CA SER A 162 70.77 11.75 -32.08
C SER A 162 71.36 11.54 -33.48
N LEU A 163 71.84 12.65 -34.04
CA LEU A 163 72.56 12.75 -35.30
C LEU A 163 74.07 12.63 -35.03
N TRP A 164 74.74 11.98 -35.99
CA TRP A 164 76.20 11.78 -36.20
C TRP A 164 76.84 10.57 -35.51
#